data_AF-A0A3R6G304-F1
#
_entry.id   AF-A0A3R6G304-F1
#
_cell.length_a   1.000
_cell.length_b   1.000
_cell.length_c   1.000
_cell.angle_alpha   90.00
_cell.angle_beta   90.00
_cell.angle_gamma   90.00
#
_symmetry.space_group_name_H-M   'P 1'
#
loop_
_entity.id
_entity.type
_entity.pdbx_description
1 polymer ?
#
loop_
_entity_poly.entity_id
_entity_poly.type
_entity_poly.pdbx_seq_one_letter_code
_entity_poly.pdbx_strand_id
1 'polypeptide(L)'
;MKYLLFSIFYIFLIACSGQNQKGQTVCDLQTISIKEGEIEKLTDADVLNSIHFVPLETTDSCLVGGEIKQLEIFEGKIFLLDMNAQIFAFNCSGKFLQRIGKRGPGPEEYVNATHLYIDPFQKCICIYDASTSYMVRYTLDGTYLNRSKVQINHKNILVSHVNLLDKRHILIQPNNSPTSYIIMWF
;
A
#
# COMPACT_ATOMS: atom_id res chain seq x y z
N MET A 1 -64.34 -16.26 -17.40
CA MET A 1 -63.11 -16.49 -16.60
C MET A 1 -61.89 -16.88 -17.45
N LYS A 2 -61.66 -16.27 -18.63
CA LYS A 2 -60.43 -16.49 -19.45
C LYS A 2 -59.62 -15.21 -19.67
N TYR A 3 -60.28 -14.05 -19.63
CA TYR A 3 -59.62 -12.74 -19.79
C TYR A 3 -58.99 -12.19 -18.49
N LEU A 4 -59.37 -12.73 -17.32
CA LEU A 4 -58.79 -12.35 -16.02
C LEU A 4 -57.36 -12.88 -15.82
N LEU A 5 -56.99 -13.99 -16.50
CA LEU A 5 -55.62 -14.53 -16.48
C LEU A 5 -54.68 -13.81 -17.46
N PHE A 6 -55.21 -13.25 -18.56
CA PHE A 6 -54.41 -12.47 -19.51
C PHE A 6 -54.06 -11.06 -18.99
N SER A 7 -54.87 -10.50 -18.09
CA SER A 7 -54.62 -9.20 -17.47
C SER A 7 -53.42 -9.20 -16.50
N ILE A 8 -53.06 -10.35 -15.92
CA ILE A 8 -51.96 -10.47 -14.96
C ILE A 8 -50.60 -10.60 -15.66
N PHE A 9 -50.57 -11.11 -16.90
CA PHE A 9 -49.35 -11.26 -17.68
C PHE A 9 -48.80 -9.92 -18.23
N TYR A 10 -49.67 -8.92 -18.41
CA TYR A 10 -49.29 -7.61 -18.95
C TYR A 10 -48.60 -6.71 -17.91
N ILE A 11 -48.82 -6.96 -16.61
CA ILE A 11 -48.23 -6.17 -15.51
C ILE A 11 -46.74 -6.53 -15.29
N PHE A 12 -46.30 -7.72 -15.72
CA PHE A 12 -44.91 -8.14 -15.60
C PHE A 12 -43.96 -7.52 -16.65
N LEU A 13 -44.48 -6.94 -17.73
CA LEU A 13 -43.66 -6.35 -18.80
C LEU A 13 -43.29 -4.88 -18.58
N ILE A 14 -43.86 -4.22 -17.57
CA ILE A 14 -43.60 -2.80 -17.26
C ILE A 14 -42.63 -2.63 -16.07
N ALA A 15 -42.27 -3.72 -15.37
CA ALA A 15 -41.33 -3.69 -14.25
C ALA A 15 -39.85 -3.53 -14.66
N CYS A 16 -39.54 -3.49 -15.97
CA CYS A 16 -38.21 -3.19 -16.49
C CYS A 16 -38.18 -1.84 -17.21
N SER A 17 -38.41 -0.76 -16.49
CA SER A 17 -37.99 0.57 -16.92
C SER A 17 -37.57 1.38 -15.70
N GLY A 18 -36.27 1.38 -15.38
CA GLY A 18 -35.82 2.19 -14.27
C GLY A 18 -34.40 1.97 -13.76
N GLN A 19 -33.40 1.84 -14.63
CA GLN A 19 -32.09 2.44 -14.34
C GLN A 19 -31.50 3.01 -15.63
N ASN A 20 -31.76 4.30 -15.84
CA ASN A 20 -30.88 5.14 -16.64
C ASN A 20 -29.48 4.99 -16.08
N GLN A 21 -28.56 4.43 -16.86
CA GLN A 21 -27.13 4.55 -16.61
C GLN A 21 -26.79 6.03 -16.79
N LYS A 22 -26.98 6.81 -15.72
CA LYS A 22 -26.23 8.05 -15.55
C LYS A 22 -24.77 7.66 -15.64
N GLY A 23 -24.08 8.35 -16.53
CA GLY A 23 -22.73 8.02 -16.97
C GLY A 23 -21.82 7.64 -15.83
N GLN A 24 -20.91 6.73 -16.15
CA GLN A 24 -19.68 6.51 -15.39
C GLN A 24 -19.29 7.82 -14.72
N THR A 25 -19.34 7.85 -13.39
CA THR A 25 -18.61 8.85 -12.64
C THR A 25 -17.15 8.50 -12.89
N VAL A 26 -16.62 8.98 -14.01
CA VAL A 26 -15.19 9.12 -14.20
C VAL A 26 -14.79 9.95 -13.00
N CYS A 27 -14.10 9.31 -12.05
CA CYS A 27 -13.46 10.03 -10.97
C CYS A 27 -12.63 11.10 -11.66
N ASP A 28 -12.94 12.36 -11.38
CA ASP A 28 -12.32 13.51 -12.01
C ASP A 28 -10.80 13.28 -11.92
N LEU A 29 -10.18 12.98 -13.05
CA LEU A 29 -8.77 12.62 -13.12
C LEU A 29 -8.02 13.91 -12.83
N GLN A 30 -7.70 14.11 -11.56
CA GLN A 30 -7.02 15.29 -11.08
C GLN A 30 -5.61 15.26 -11.66
N THR A 31 -5.45 15.94 -12.79
CA THR A 31 -4.17 16.02 -13.49
C THR A 31 -3.34 17.05 -12.74
N ILE A 32 -2.33 16.58 -12.00
CA ILE A 32 -1.33 17.45 -11.39
C ILE A 32 -0.43 17.93 -12.52
N SER A 33 -0.73 19.11 -13.08
CA SER A 33 0.21 19.79 -13.97
C SER A 33 1.35 20.35 -13.15
N ILE A 34 2.49 19.67 -13.18
CA ILE A 34 3.77 20.23 -12.73
C ILE A 34 4.11 21.35 -13.72
N LYS A 35 3.98 22.60 -13.30
CA LYS A 35 4.53 23.72 -14.07
C LYS A 35 6.04 23.56 -14.01
N GLU A 36 6.71 23.43 -15.15
CA GLU A 36 8.14 23.66 -15.25
C GLU A 36 8.41 25.10 -14.81
N GLY A 37 8.69 25.29 -13.52
CA GLY A 37 9.33 26.49 -13.03
C GLY A 37 10.80 26.50 -13.46
N GLU A 38 11.48 27.61 -13.22
CA GLU A 38 12.93 27.70 -13.33
C GLU A 38 13.55 26.74 -12.30
N ILE A 39 13.80 25.49 -12.72
CA ILE A 39 14.56 24.53 -11.93
C ILE A 39 15.97 25.12 -11.84
N GLU A 40 16.34 25.64 -10.67
CA GLU A 40 17.71 26.06 -10.41
C GLU A 40 18.64 24.92 -10.81
N LYS A 41 19.63 25.24 -11.65
CA LYS A 41 20.52 24.24 -12.24
C LYS A 41 21.40 23.67 -11.12
N LEU A 42 21.03 22.49 -10.62
CA LEU A 42 21.81 21.74 -9.63
C LEU A 42 23.24 21.53 -10.13
N THR A 43 24.23 21.86 -9.30
CA THR A 43 25.64 21.58 -9.58
C THR A 43 26.07 20.24 -8.98
N ASP A 44 27.16 19.66 -9.47
CA ASP A 44 27.73 18.43 -8.90
C ASP A 44 28.12 18.62 -7.42
N ALA A 45 28.53 19.83 -7.03
CA ALA A 45 28.85 20.18 -5.66
C ALA A 45 27.62 20.16 -4.75
N ASP A 46 26.46 20.63 -5.24
CA ASP A 46 25.20 20.60 -4.50
C ASP A 46 24.78 19.15 -4.22
N VAL A 47 24.95 18.26 -5.21
CA VAL A 47 24.67 16.84 -5.07
C VAL A 47 25.62 16.20 -4.06
N LEU A 48 26.94 16.40 -4.19
CA LEU A 48 27.92 15.75 -3.32
C LEU A 48 27.79 16.19 -1.85
N ASN A 49 27.50 17.46 -1.59
CA ASN A 49 27.28 17.97 -0.24
C ASN A 49 26.00 17.44 0.41
N SER A 50 25.05 16.93 -0.37
CA SER A 50 23.79 16.38 0.11
C SER A 50 23.83 14.89 0.45
N ILE A 51 24.93 14.18 0.11
CA ILE A 51 25.05 12.74 0.35
C ILE A 51 25.48 12.49 1.80
N HIS A 52 24.63 11.81 2.56
CA HIS A 52 24.89 11.39 3.93
C HIS A 52 24.93 9.86 4.03
N PHE A 53 26.01 9.33 4.57
CA PHE A 53 26.16 7.90 4.85
C PHE A 53 25.75 7.62 6.30
N VAL A 54 24.80 6.70 6.49
CA VAL A 54 24.32 6.28 7.81
C VAL A 54 24.66 4.80 8.00
N PRO A 55 25.68 4.46 8.80
CA PRO A 55 25.99 3.07 9.10
C PRO A 55 24.91 2.50 10.03
N LEU A 56 24.30 1.37 9.64
CA LEU A 56 23.30 0.69 10.47
C LEU A 56 23.98 -0.19 11.52
N GLU A 57 23.46 -0.14 12.75
CA GLU A 57 23.84 -1.05 13.83
C GLU A 57 23.65 -2.50 13.38
N THR A 58 24.68 -3.31 13.58
CA THR A 58 24.73 -4.69 13.11
C THR A 58 25.09 -5.59 14.28
N THR A 59 24.09 -6.30 14.79
CA THR A 59 24.21 -7.32 15.84
C THR A 59 23.35 -8.52 15.45
N ASP A 60 23.50 -9.65 16.14
CA ASP A 60 22.66 -10.83 15.91
C ASP A 60 21.15 -10.52 16.03
N SER A 61 20.79 -9.51 16.84
CA SER A 61 19.40 -9.09 17.03
C SER A 61 18.83 -8.30 15.85
N CYS A 62 19.67 -7.63 15.05
CA CYS A 62 19.27 -6.71 13.98
C CYS A 62 19.99 -6.97 12.65
N LEU A 63 20.46 -8.21 12.44
CA LEU A 63 21.13 -8.61 11.21
C LEU A 63 20.16 -8.57 10.03
N VAL A 64 20.43 -7.67 9.07
CA VAL A 64 19.69 -7.56 7.81
C VAL A 64 20.07 -8.73 6.92
N GLY A 65 19.08 -9.51 6.52
CA GLY A 65 19.27 -10.71 5.72
C GLY A 65 19.26 -10.43 4.22
N GLY A 66 20.41 -10.64 3.57
CA GLY A 66 20.55 -10.38 2.13
C GLY A 66 20.57 -8.89 1.83
N GLU A 67 19.72 -8.46 0.89
CA GLU A 67 19.65 -7.06 0.46
C GLU A 67 18.50 -6.30 1.14
N ILE A 68 18.60 -4.98 1.17
CA ILE A 68 17.50 -4.10 1.56
C ILE A 68 16.52 -4.04 0.39
N LYS A 69 15.31 -4.56 0.62
CA LYS A 69 14.26 -4.58 -0.40
C LYS A 69 13.52 -3.25 -0.47
N GLN A 70 13.24 -2.64 0.68
CA GLN A 70 12.51 -1.37 0.77
C GLN A 70 12.95 -0.59 1.99
N LEU A 71 12.91 0.75 1.88
CA LEU A 71 13.22 1.69 2.94
C LEU A 71 12.18 2.80 2.97
N GLU A 72 11.67 3.13 4.15
CA GLU A 72 10.76 4.25 4.40
C GLU A 72 11.31 5.09 5.54
N ILE A 73 11.29 6.42 5.41
CA ILE A 73 11.74 7.34 6.47
C ILE A 73 10.53 8.14 6.95
N PHE A 74 10.23 8.07 8.25
CA PHE A 74 9.13 8.82 8.84
C PHE A 74 9.40 9.18 10.30
N GLU A 75 9.12 10.43 10.69
CA GLU A 75 9.31 10.95 12.05
C GLU A 75 10.67 10.58 12.69
N GLY A 76 11.76 10.71 11.93
CA GLY A 76 13.12 10.47 12.43
C GLY A 76 13.49 8.98 12.60
N LYS A 77 12.68 8.08 12.05
CA LYS A 77 12.93 6.64 12.01
C LYS A 77 13.10 6.18 10.56
N ILE A 78 13.98 5.20 10.39
CA ILE A 78 14.18 4.45 9.15
C ILE A 78 13.53 3.09 9.34
N PHE A 79 12.53 2.78 8.54
CA PHE A 79 11.90 1.46 8.47
C PHE A 79 12.43 0.71 7.25
N LEU A 80 12.96 -0.48 7.49
CA LEU A 80 13.68 -1.26 6.50
C LEU A 80 13.03 -2.63 6.38
N LEU A 81 12.71 -3.05 5.16
CA LEU A 81 12.29 -4.40 4.81
C LEU A 81 13.43 -5.09 4.07
N ASP A 82 13.84 -6.27 4.54
CA ASP A 82 14.89 -7.08 3.92
C ASP A 82 14.34 -8.20 3.02
N MET A 83 15.24 -8.93 2.36
CA MET A 83 14.87 -10.08 1.50
C MET A 83 14.34 -11.29 2.28
N ASN A 84 14.60 -11.36 3.60
CA ASN A 84 14.07 -12.39 4.49
C ASN A 84 12.68 -12.04 5.06
N ALA A 85 12.03 -11.01 4.51
CA ALA A 85 10.75 -10.47 4.95
C ALA A 85 10.76 -9.99 6.41
N GLN A 86 11.92 -9.56 6.92
CA GLN A 86 12.05 -8.98 8.24
C GLN A 86 11.97 -7.46 8.14
N ILE A 87 11.29 -6.85 9.11
CA ILE A 87 11.14 -5.40 9.16
C ILE A 87 11.82 -4.87 10.41
N PHE A 88 12.67 -3.88 10.21
CA PHE A 88 13.48 -3.26 11.25
C PHE A 88 13.20 -1.76 11.31
N ALA A 89 13.23 -1.21 12.51
CA ALA A 89 13.22 0.21 12.75
C ALA A 89 14.59 0.63 13.30
N PHE A 90 15.19 1.63 12.66
CA PHE A 90 16.40 2.31 13.10
C PHE A 90 16.07 3.79 13.32
N ASN A 91 16.88 4.49 14.10
CA ASN A 91 16.85 5.96 14.07
C ASN A 91 17.68 6.50 12.88
N CYS A 92 17.60 7.80 12.60
CA CYS A 92 18.38 8.42 11.52
C CYS A 92 19.91 8.41 11.73
N SER A 93 20.41 8.04 12.91
CA SER A 93 21.85 7.79 13.14
C SER A 93 22.26 6.35 12.86
N GLY A 94 21.33 5.48 12.47
CA GLY A 94 21.55 4.07 12.19
C GLY A 94 21.51 3.16 13.40
N LYS A 95 21.18 3.65 14.60
CA LYS A 95 21.02 2.82 15.80
C LYS A 95 19.76 1.98 15.68
N PHE A 96 19.86 0.70 16.03
CA PHE A 96 18.72 -0.21 16.04
C PHE A 96 17.74 0.17 17.15
N LEU A 97 16.46 0.23 16.80
CA LEU A 97 15.38 0.49 17.77
C LEU A 97 14.67 -0.82 18.10
N GLN A 98 14.15 -1.50 17.08
CA GLN A 98 13.37 -2.73 17.24
C GLN A 98 13.03 -3.39 15.90
N ARG A 99 12.52 -4.62 15.95
CA ARG A 99 11.81 -5.24 14.84
C ARG A 99 10.34 -4.81 14.85
N ILE A 100 9.71 -4.78 13.68
CA ILE A 100 8.28 -4.49 13.52
C ILE A 100 7.56 -5.78 13.18
N GLY A 101 6.63 -6.17 14.05
CA GLY A 101 5.90 -7.43 13.93
C GLY A 101 6.81 -8.66 14.03
N LYS A 102 6.21 -9.82 13.76
CA LYS A 102 6.90 -11.11 13.80
C LYS A 102 6.42 -12.00 12.67
N ARG A 103 7.34 -12.81 12.15
CA ARG A 103 7.01 -13.82 11.15
C ARG A 103 6.31 -15.02 11.78
N GLY A 104 5.16 -15.38 11.24
CA GLY A 104 4.41 -16.56 11.65
C GLY A 104 2.93 -16.50 11.24
N PRO A 105 2.17 -17.58 11.49
CA PRO A 105 0.76 -17.69 11.10
C PRO A 105 -0.21 -17.08 12.13
N GLY A 106 0.29 -16.51 13.23
CA GLY A 106 -0.51 -15.93 14.29
C GLY A 106 -1.43 -14.78 13.83
N PRO A 107 -2.46 -14.44 14.63
CA PRO A 107 -3.39 -13.35 14.31
C PRO A 107 -2.72 -11.96 14.23
N GLU A 108 -1.62 -11.80 14.98
CA GLU A 108 -0.81 -10.58 15.06
C GLU A 108 0.53 -10.70 14.31
N GLU A 109 0.73 -11.81 13.60
CA GLU A 109 1.95 -12.09 12.85
C GLU A 109 1.68 -11.94 11.35
N TYR A 110 2.74 -11.84 10.55
CA TYR A 110 2.68 -11.89 9.10
C TYR A 110 3.50 -13.09 8.60
N VAL A 111 3.09 -13.71 7.50
CA VAL A 111 3.81 -14.88 6.96
C VAL A 111 4.93 -14.45 6.01
N ASN A 112 4.60 -13.53 5.09
CA ASN A 112 5.52 -13.07 4.06
C ASN A 112 5.30 -11.58 3.74
N ALA A 113 5.98 -10.71 4.49
CA ALA A 113 5.99 -9.27 4.21
C ALA A 113 6.66 -9.01 2.86
N THR A 114 5.88 -8.50 1.90
CA THR A 114 6.40 -8.20 0.55
C THR A 114 6.57 -6.72 0.29
N HIS A 115 5.73 -5.88 0.90
CA HIS A 115 5.77 -4.44 0.77
C HIS A 115 5.41 -3.83 2.11
N LEU A 116 6.00 -2.68 2.40
CA LEU A 116 5.58 -1.85 3.53
C LEU A 116 5.23 -0.45 3.05
N TYR A 117 4.36 0.26 3.76
CA TYR A 117 4.22 1.70 3.59
C TYR A 117 3.83 2.31 4.93
N ILE A 118 4.10 3.60 5.08
CA ILE A 118 3.65 4.37 6.24
C ILE A 118 2.33 5.05 5.91
N ASP A 119 1.35 4.91 6.80
CA ASP A 119 0.14 5.73 6.81
C ASP A 119 0.37 6.93 7.73
N PRO A 120 0.69 8.13 7.19
CA PRO A 120 1.02 9.29 8.00
C PRO A 120 -0.21 9.84 8.75
N PHE A 121 -1.43 9.54 8.29
CA PHE A 121 -2.65 10.02 8.92
C PHE A 121 -2.99 9.21 10.16
N GLN A 122 -2.76 7.90 10.11
CA GLN A 122 -2.96 6.99 11.24
C GLN A 122 -1.68 6.74 12.06
N LYS A 123 -0.52 7.26 11.59
CA LYS A 123 0.81 7.00 12.15
C LYS A 123 1.06 5.52 12.39
N CYS A 124 0.87 4.72 11.34
CA CYS A 124 1.05 3.28 11.40
C CYS A 124 1.83 2.75 10.21
N ILE A 125 2.48 1.61 10.43
CA ILE A 125 3.18 0.83 9.43
C ILE A 125 2.18 -0.19 8.89
N CYS A 126 2.00 -0.20 7.59
CA CYS A 126 1.13 -1.12 6.89
C CYS A 126 1.96 -2.10 6.07
N ILE A 127 1.73 -3.39 6.27
CA ILE A 127 2.51 -4.46 5.67
C ILE A 127 1.60 -5.32 4.81
N TYR A 128 1.93 -5.45 3.53
CA TYR A 128 1.23 -6.36 2.65
C TYR A 128 1.85 -7.76 2.73
N ASP A 129 1.09 -8.70 3.31
CA ASP A 129 1.41 -10.12 3.36
C ASP A 129 0.84 -10.81 2.12
N ALA A 130 1.70 -11.08 1.14
CA ALA A 130 1.28 -11.69 -0.12
C ALA A 130 0.84 -13.16 0.05
N SER A 131 1.35 -13.86 1.07
CA SER A 131 1.01 -15.26 1.30
C SER A 131 -0.40 -15.43 1.87
N THR A 132 -0.86 -14.48 2.69
CA THR A 132 -2.19 -14.53 3.32
C THR A 132 -3.18 -13.55 2.70
N SER A 133 -2.71 -12.64 1.83
CA SER A 133 -3.48 -11.53 1.25
C SER A 133 -4.08 -10.62 2.32
N TYR A 134 -3.35 -10.39 3.41
CA TYR A 134 -3.73 -9.43 4.45
C TYR A 134 -2.85 -8.18 4.38
N MET A 135 -3.47 -7.05 4.70
CA MET A 135 -2.77 -5.86 5.16
C MET A 135 -2.68 -5.96 6.68
N VAL A 136 -1.47 -6.06 7.22
CA VAL A 136 -1.23 -6.12 8.66
C VAL A 136 -0.69 -4.77 9.12
N ARG A 137 -1.28 -4.20 10.18
CA ARG A 137 -0.95 -2.85 10.64
C ARG A 137 -0.35 -2.87 12.04
N TYR A 138 0.69 -2.06 12.23
CA TYR A 138 1.38 -1.85 13.50
C TYR A 138 1.58 -0.37 13.77
N THR A 139 1.68 0.05 15.03
CA THR A 139 2.16 1.39 15.37
C THR A 139 3.60 1.58 14.90
N LEU A 140 4.08 2.83 14.88
CA LEU A 140 5.50 3.14 14.60
C LEU A 140 6.48 2.57 15.64
N ASP A 141 5.96 2.11 16.78
CA ASP A 141 6.69 1.42 17.86
C ASP A 141 6.40 -0.10 17.84
N GLY A 142 5.88 -0.62 16.73
CA GLY A 142 5.74 -2.06 16.48
C GLY A 142 4.65 -2.78 17.26
N THR A 143 3.72 -2.06 17.91
CA THR A 143 2.56 -2.68 18.55
C THR A 143 1.53 -3.04 17.49
N TYR A 144 1.02 -4.27 17.50
CA TYR A 144 -0.03 -4.70 16.57
C TYR A 144 -1.31 -3.86 16.73
N LEU A 145 -1.93 -3.51 15.60
CA LEU A 145 -3.20 -2.77 15.57
C LEU A 145 -4.35 -3.65 15.09
N ASN A 146 -4.27 -4.10 13.84
CA ASN A 146 -5.27 -4.96 13.22
C ASN A 146 -4.72 -5.59 11.93
N ARG A 147 -5.53 -6.44 11.31
CA ARG A 147 -5.32 -6.88 9.92
C ARG A 147 -6.63 -6.85 9.15
N SER A 148 -6.56 -6.52 7.87
CA SER A 148 -7.70 -6.55 6.95
C SER A 148 -7.36 -7.36 5.70
N LYS A 149 -8.33 -8.13 5.22
CA LYS A 149 -8.13 -8.94 4.02
C LYS A 149 -8.17 -8.03 2.79
N VAL A 150 -7.14 -8.12 1.97
CA VAL A 150 -7.03 -7.40 0.70
C VAL A 150 -7.68 -8.24 -0.39
N GLN A 151 -8.80 -7.78 -0.93
CA GLN A 151 -9.47 -8.45 -2.05
C GLN A 151 -8.98 -7.87 -3.38
N ILE A 152 -8.05 -8.56 -4.03
CA ILE A 152 -7.63 -8.22 -5.39
C ILE A 152 -8.46 -9.07 -6.35
N ASN A 153 -9.44 -8.43 -7.02
CA ASN A 153 -10.35 -9.12 -7.96
C ASN A 153 -9.67 -9.58 -9.26
N HIS A 154 -8.39 -9.24 -9.45
CA HIS A 154 -7.58 -9.70 -10.56
C HIS A 154 -6.69 -10.86 -10.13
N LYS A 155 -7.11 -12.07 -10.47
CA LYS A 155 -6.27 -13.28 -10.35
C LYS A 155 -5.01 -13.05 -11.19
N ASN A 156 -3.83 -13.15 -10.58
CA ASN A 156 -2.49 -13.01 -11.18
C ASN A 156 -1.85 -11.62 -11.19
N ILE A 157 -2.27 -10.69 -10.32
CA ILE A 157 -1.50 -9.45 -10.12
C ILE A 157 -0.32 -9.71 -9.19
N LEU A 158 0.87 -9.68 -9.78
CA LEU A 158 2.11 -9.51 -9.05
C LEU A 158 2.23 -8.04 -8.66
N VAL A 159 2.23 -7.75 -7.37
CA VAL A 159 2.37 -6.38 -6.84
C VAL A 159 3.84 -5.98 -6.87
N SER A 160 4.15 -4.83 -7.47
CA SER A 160 5.49 -4.25 -7.53
C SER A 160 5.74 -3.24 -6.42
N HIS A 161 4.73 -2.39 -6.17
CA HIS A 161 4.75 -1.34 -5.17
C HIS A 161 3.34 -1.13 -4.60
N VAL A 162 3.28 -0.78 -3.32
CA VAL A 162 2.06 -0.34 -2.65
C VAL A 162 2.35 1.03 -2.04
N ASN A 163 1.61 2.05 -2.49
CA ASN A 163 1.75 3.42 -1.99
C ASN A 163 0.41 3.91 -1.45
N LEU A 164 0.45 4.77 -0.43
CA LEU A 164 -0.75 5.46 0.01
C LEU A 164 -1.03 6.65 -0.92
N LEU A 165 -2.25 6.73 -1.47
CA LEU A 165 -2.71 7.88 -2.24
C LEU A 165 -3.34 8.94 -1.32
N ASP A 166 -4.19 8.49 -0.42
CA ASP A 166 -4.86 9.35 0.57
C ASP A 166 -5.28 8.54 1.80
N LYS A 167 -6.03 9.17 2.71
CA LYS A 167 -6.52 8.57 3.97
C LYS A 167 -7.25 7.23 3.81
N ARG A 168 -7.77 6.90 2.64
CA ARG A 168 -8.62 5.72 2.39
C ARG A 168 -8.17 4.89 1.21
N HIS A 169 -7.28 5.40 0.36
CA HIS A 169 -6.90 4.75 -0.88
C HIS A 169 -5.41 4.38 -0.91
N ILE A 170 -5.11 3.16 -1.32
CA ILE A 170 -3.77 2.75 -1.75
C ILE A 170 -3.72 2.55 -3.26
N LEU A 171 -2.57 2.84 -3.83
CA LEU A 171 -2.18 2.51 -5.18
C LEU A 171 -1.36 1.23 -5.15
N ILE A 172 -1.86 0.20 -5.81
CA ILE A 172 -1.13 -1.03 -6.09
C ILE A 172 -0.66 -0.96 -7.54
N GLN A 173 0.64 -0.99 -7.73
CA GLN A 173 1.24 -1.07 -9.06
C GLN A 173 1.47 -2.55 -9.44
N PRO A 174 0.90 -3.04 -10.55
CA PRO A 174 1.18 -4.39 -11.05
C PRO A 174 2.53 -4.46 -11.77
N ASN A 175 3.33 -5.53 -11.54
CA ASN A 175 4.56 -5.81 -12.31
C ASN A 175 4.28 -5.90 -13.82
N ASN A 176 3.14 -6.48 -14.20
CA ASN A 176 2.81 -6.75 -15.60
C ASN A 176 2.27 -5.51 -16.35
N SER A 177 2.05 -4.39 -15.65
CA SER A 177 1.62 -3.12 -16.25
C SER A 177 2.13 -1.96 -15.40
N PRO A 178 3.41 -1.57 -15.54
CA PRO A 178 4.03 -0.56 -14.69
C PRO A 178 3.41 0.84 -14.83
N THR A 179 2.62 1.10 -15.88
CA THR A 179 1.91 2.37 -16.09
C THR A 179 0.47 2.35 -15.55
N SER A 180 -0.01 1.21 -15.04
CA SER A 180 -1.34 1.08 -14.47
C SER A 180 -1.28 0.99 -12.95
N TYR A 181 -2.26 1.60 -12.28
CA TYR A 181 -2.41 1.49 -10.84
C TYR A 181 -3.81 0.99 -10.51
N ILE A 182 -3.89 0.13 -9.50
CA ILE A 182 -5.15 -0.29 -8.92
C ILE A 182 -5.35 0.50 -7.64
N ILE A 183 -6.44 1.25 -7.60
CA ILE A 183 -6.88 1.94 -6.41
C ILE A 183 -7.66 0.95 -5.57
N MET A 184 -7.19 0.67 -4.36
CA MET A 184 -7.95 -0.09 -3.37
C MET A 184 -8.33 0.81 -2.20
N TRP A 185 -9.55 0.62 -1.73
CA TRP A 185 -10.11 1.26 -0.54
C TRP A 185 -10.01 0.34 0.67
N PHE A 186 -9.86 0.95 1.85
CA PHE A 186 -10.02 0.28 3.14
C PHE A 186 -11.26 0.78 3.89
#